data_AF-A0A482DRJ5-F1
#
_entry.id   AF-A0A482DRJ5-F1
#
_cell.length_a   1.000
_cell.length_b   1.000
_cell.length_c   1.000
_cell.angle_alpha   90.00
_cell.angle_beta   90.00
_cell.angle_gamma   90.00
#
_symmetry.space_group_name_H-M   'P 1'
#
loop_
_entity.id
_entity.type
_entity.pdbx_description
1 polymer ?
#
loop_
_entity_poly.entity_id
_entity_poly.type
_entity_poly.pdbx_seq_one_letter_code
_entity_poly.pdbx_strand_id
1 'polypeptide(L)'
;MLNPEYNILKWAGSSLGYTHNEKSIVKMRDRKCTEETRSKISIARLGKSLSEETRLKMALAKKGKIHKDETIIKFKIAAASRAQKISVFDVVNNKKIEYDSIATAAKSLEIKPAIILNYINRNQIKPYKKRYIFSKV
;
A
#
# COMPACT_ATOMS: atom_id res chain seq x y z
N MET A 1 18.90 58.63 14.22
CA MET A 1 18.55 57.58 13.23
C MET A 1 17.22 56.97 13.65
N LEU A 2 16.21 56.92 12.76
CA LEU A 2 14.96 56.21 13.04
C LEU A 2 15.21 54.70 12.87
N ASN A 3 15.06 53.94 13.95
CA ASN A 3 14.93 52.48 13.87
C ASN A 3 13.43 52.17 13.73
N PRO A 4 12.94 51.79 12.54
CA PRO A 4 11.54 51.46 12.37
C PRO A 4 11.19 50.22 13.21
N GLU A 5 10.01 50.24 13.84
CA GLU A 5 9.48 49.13 14.65
C GLU A 5 9.08 47.90 13.80
N TYR A 6 9.15 47.99 12.47
CA TYR A 6 8.77 46.93 11.55
C TYR A 6 9.98 46.39 10.79
N ASN A 7 9.93 45.11 10.44
CA ASN A 7 11.01 44.41 9.76
C ASN A 7 11.14 44.89 8.29
N ILE A 8 12.22 45.64 8.01
CA ILE A 8 12.55 46.20 6.69
C ILE A 8 13.81 45.55 6.09
N LEU A 9 13.92 45.64 4.77
CA LEU A 9 15.13 45.25 4.05
C LEU A 9 16.31 46.14 4.48
N LYS A 10 17.45 45.52 4.80
CA LYS A 10 18.68 46.24 5.20
C LYS A 10 19.40 46.88 4.01
N TRP A 11 19.31 46.27 2.83
CA TRP A 11 19.88 46.79 1.58
C TRP A 11 18.81 46.75 0.48
N ALA A 12 18.76 47.78 -0.36
CA ALA A 12 17.83 47.83 -1.49
C ALA A 12 18.04 46.62 -2.42
N GLY A 13 16.96 45.92 -2.76
CA GLY A 13 17.01 44.72 -3.61
C GLY A 13 17.48 43.42 -2.92
N SER A 14 17.93 43.48 -1.66
CA SER A 14 18.35 42.29 -0.91
C SER A 14 17.36 41.93 0.19
N SER A 15 16.77 40.73 0.09
CA SER A 15 15.92 40.12 1.13
C SER A 15 16.68 39.58 2.33
N LEU A 16 18.00 39.75 2.35
CA LEU A 16 18.85 39.26 3.44
C LEU A 16 18.49 39.98 4.76
N GLY A 17 18.05 39.19 5.74
CA GLY A 17 17.63 39.67 7.05
C GLY A 17 16.13 39.93 7.19
N TYR A 18 15.35 39.83 6.12
CA TYR A 18 13.89 39.94 6.19
C TYR A 18 13.25 38.64 6.72
N THR A 19 12.44 38.75 7.77
CA THR A 19 11.58 37.71 8.30
C THR A 19 10.09 38.03 8.12
N HIS A 20 9.29 37.03 7.78
CA HIS A 20 7.83 37.20 7.72
C HIS A 20 7.24 37.44 9.11
N ASN A 21 6.21 38.27 9.19
CA ASN A 21 5.44 38.41 10.43
C ASN A 21 4.65 37.12 10.74
N GLU A 22 4.34 36.91 12.01
CA GLU A 22 3.67 35.68 12.48
C GLU A 22 2.32 35.45 11.78
N LYS A 23 1.52 36.51 11.59
CA LYS A 23 0.24 36.45 10.87
C LYS A 23 0.40 35.93 9.43
N SER A 24 1.45 36.32 8.72
CA SER A 24 1.73 35.82 7.36
C SER A 24 2.20 34.39 7.36
N ILE A 25 3.03 33.99 8.33
CA ILE A 25 3.50 32.61 8.48
C ILE A 25 2.31 31.67 8.69
N VAL A 26 1.36 32.04 9.57
CA VAL A 26 0.13 31.28 9.81
C VAL A 26 -0.67 31.13 8.50
N LYS A 27 -0.92 32.23 7.79
CA LYS A 27 -1.62 32.20 6.49
C LYS A 27 -0.96 31.28 5.46
N MET A 28 0.39 31.25 5.42
CA MET A 28 1.11 30.37 4.50
C MET A 28 1.02 28.90 4.90
N ARG A 29 1.05 28.59 6.21
CA ARG A 29 0.88 27.22 6.73
C ARG A 29 -0.52 26.68 6.49
N ASP A 30 -1.54 27.52 6.63
CA ASP A 30 -2.94 27.13 6.46
C ASP A 30 -3.39 27.03 5.00
N ARG A 31 -2.54 27.47 4.06
CA ARG A 31 -2.83 27.39 2.63
C ARG A 31 -2.93 25.94 2.18
N LYS A 32 -4.14 25.50 1.84
CA LYS A 32 -4.39 24.18 1.23
C LYS A 32 -4.18 24.23 -0.28
N CYS A 33 -3.47 23.24 -0.80
CA CYS A 33 -3.30 23.07 -2.24
C CYS A 33 -4.64 22.68 -2.90
N THR A 34 -5.03 23.37 -3.97
CA THR A 34 -6.24 23.04 -4.74
C THR A 34 -6.09 21.70 -5.44
N GLU A 35 -7.21 21.06 -5.79
CA GLU A 35 -7.17 19.74 -6.43
C GLU A 35 -6.50 19.77 -7.80
N GLU A 36 -6.70 20.83 -8.58
CA GLU A 36 -5.99 21.05 -9.84
C GLU A 36 -4.47 21.13 -9.65
N THR A 37 -4.01 21.83 -8.60
CA THR A 37 -2.58 21.96 -8.33
C THR A 37 -1.98 20.65 -7.85
N ARG A 38 -2.71 19.89 -7.01
CA ARG A 38 -2.33 18.52 -6.60
C ARG A 38 -2.21 17.60 -7.80
N SER A 39 -3.15 17.69 -8.74
CA SER A 39 -3.16 16.91 -9.97
C SER A 39 -1.94 17.23 -10.84
N LYS A 40 -1.61 18.51 -11.04
CA LYS A 40 -0.40 18.94 -11.77
C LYS A 40 0.88 18.42 -11.11
N ILE A 41 0.98 18.49 -9.78
CA ILE A 41 2.14 17.95 -9.03
C ILE A 41 2.23 16.42 -9.18
N SER A 42 1.10 15.72 -9.13
CA SER A 42 1.05 14.27 -9.32
C SER A 42 1.55 13.87 -10.70
N ILE A 43 1.05 14.51 -11.75
CA ILE A 43 1.48 14.29 -13.14
C ILE A 43 2.98 14.55 -13.30
N ALA A 44 3.50 15.65 -12.73
CA ALA A 44 4.93 15.98 -12.81
C ALA A 44 5.85 14.99 -12.06
N ARG A 45 5.31 14.22 -11.12
CA ARG A 45 6.03 13.18 -10.36
C ARG A 45 5.86 11.79 -10.97
N LEU A 46 4.84 11.59 -11.80
CA LEU A 46 4.58 10.32 -12.47
C LEU A 46 5.81 9.91 -13.30
N GLY A 47 6.22 8.65 -13.18
CA GLY A 47 7.37 8.11 -13.92
C GLY A 47 8.76 8.47 -13.37
N LYS A 48 8.88 9.36 -12.38
CA LYS A 48 10.17 9.63 -11.73
C LYS A 48 10.52 8.51 -10.75
N SER A 49 11.70 7.91 -10.93
CA SER A 49 12.27 6.94 -9.98
C SER A 49 13.18 7.62 -8.97
N LEU A 50 13.31 7.00 -7.79
CA LEU A 50 14.29 7.43 -6.79
C LEU A 50 15.67 6.87 -7.13
N SER A 51 16.72 7.62 -6.79
CA SER A 51 18.09 7.11 -6.88
C SER A 51 18.31 5.92 -5.92
N GLU A 52 19.27 5.07 -6.26
CA GLU A 52 19.66 3.92 -5.45
C GLU A 52 19.99 4.30 -4.01
N GLU A 53 20.80 5.35 -3.82
CA GLU A 53 21.15 5.87 -2.50
C GLU A 53 19.92 6.28 -1.67
N THR A 54 18.95 6.94 -2.31
CA THR A 54 17.72 7.38 -1.64
C THR A 54 16.87 6.18 -1.24
N ARG A 55 16.75 5.19 -2.12
CA ARG A 55 16.04 3.94 -1.86
C ARG A 55 16.65 3.18 -0.68
N LEU A 56 17.97 3.12 -0.60
CA LEU A 56 18.69 2.50 0.52
C LEU A 56 18.44 3.23 1.84
N LYS A 57 18.54 4.56 1.87
CA LYS A 57 18.24 5.36 3.07
C LYS A 57 16.81 5.13 3.56
N MET A 58 15.83 5.08 2.64
CA MET A 58 14.44 4.78 2.98
C MET A 58 14.24 3.36 3.50
N ALA A 59 14.92 2.37 2.90
CA ALA A 59 14.84 0.98 3.32
C ALA A 59 15.40 0.80 4.74
N LEU A 60 16.57 1.39 5.03
CA LEU A 60 17.19 1.37 6.36
C LEU A 60 16.28 2.01 7.41
N ALA A 61 15.71 3.18 7.11
CA ALA A 61 14.80 3.88 8.02
C ALA A 61 13.48 3.14 8.30
N LYS A 62 13.08 2.20 7.43
CA LYS A 62 11.86 1.37 7.59
C LYS A 62 12.14 -0.02 8.16
N LYS A 63 13.37 -0.51 8.08
CA LYS A 63 13.75 -1.85 8.54
C LYS A 63 13.38 -2.02 10.02
N GLY A 64 12.65 -3.08 10.35
CA GLY A 64 12.24 -3.42 11.71
C GLY A 64 11.03 -2.66 12.25
N LYS A 65 10.41 -1.74 11.50
CA LYS A 65 9.18 -1.08 11.94
C LYS A 65 7.98 -2.02 11.80
N ILE A 66 7.31 -2.30 12.92
CA ILE A 66 6.12 -3.15 13.00
C ILE A 66 4.88 -2.27 13.15
N HIS A 67 3.76 -2.70 12.58
CA HIS A 67 2.47 -2.00 12.75
C HIS A 67 1.92 -2.24 14.16
N LYS A 68 1.12 -1.31 14.67
CA LYS A 68 0.37 -1.51 15.92
C LYS A 68 -0.60 -2.69 15.79
N ASP A 69 -0.87 -3.39 16.88
CA ASP A 69 -1.72 -4.57 16.90
C ASP A 69 -3.12 -4.30 16.33
N GLU A 70 -3.73 -3.17 16.66
CA GLU A 70 -5.02 -2.74 16.10
C GLU A 70 -5.00 -2.70 14.56
N THR A 71 -3.89 -2.26 13.98
CA THR A 71 -3.74 -2.16 12.52
C THR A 71 -3.56 -3.55 11.92
N ILE A 72 -2.82 -4.44 12.59
CA ILE A 72 -2.65 -5.84 12.18
C ILE A 72 -4.00 -6.56 12.19
N ILE A 73 -4.82 -6.35 13.23
CA ILE A 73 -6.17 -6.93 13.34
C ILE A 73 -7.05 -6.45 12.19
N LYS A 74 -7.06 -5.14 11.88
CA LYS A 74 -7.79 -4.59 10.73
C LYS A 74 -7.37 -5.25 9.41
N PHE A 75 -6.08 -5.46 9.19
CA PHE A 75 -5.59 -6.17 8.01
C PHE A 75 -6.06 -7.62 7.95
N LYS A 76 -6.04 -8.35 9.07
CA LYS A 76 -6.52 -9.74 9.14
C LYS A 76 -8.02 -9.83 8.83
N ILE A 77 -8.83 -8.96 9.41
CA ILE A 77 -10.28 -8.90 9.14
C ILE A 77 -10.53 -8.61 7.65
N ALA A 78 -9.85 -7.62 7.09
CA ALA A 78 -9.98 -7.27 5.68
C ALA A 78 -9.45 -8.37 4.73
N ALA A 79 -8.48 -9.17 5.17
CA ALA A 79 -8.00 -10.32 4.39
C ALA A 79 -9.03 -11.47 4.42
N ALA A 80 -9.61 -11.76 5.59
CA ALA A 80 -10.64 -12.77 5.75
C ALA A 80 -11.91 -12.46 4.95
N SER A 81 -12.33 -11.20 4.90
CA SER A 81 -13.52 -10.79 4.11
C SER A 81 -13.36 -10.96 2.60
N ARG A 82 -12.12 -11.04 2.10
CA ARG A 82 -11.80 -11.30 0.68
C ARG A 82 -11.53 -12.77 0.39
N ALA A 83 -11.54 -13.64 1.40
CA ALA A 83 -11.28 -15.06 1.21
C ALA A 83 -12.42 -15.71 0.42
N GLN A 84 -12.06 -16.53 -0.57
CA GLN A 84 -13.02 -17.28 -1.37
C GLN A 84 -13.10 -18.71 -0.84
N LYS A 85 -14.33 -19.14 -0.51
CA LYS A 85 -14.62 -20.53 -0.18
C LYS A 85 -14.35 -21.41 -1.39
N ILE A 86 -13.85 -22.60 -1.13
CA ILE A 86 -13.44 -23.53 -2.17
C ILE A 86 -13.83 -24.95 -1.79
N SER A 87 -14.31 -25.71 -2.77
CA SER A 87 -14.50 -27.13 -2.64
C SER A 87 -13.40 -27.90 -3.36
N VAL A 88 -12.83 -28.87 -2.66
CA VAL A 88 -11.82 -29.79 -3.17
C VAL A 88 -12.45 -31.15 -3.30
N PHE A 89 -12.42 -31.72 -4.50
CA PHE A 89 -12.82 -33.09 -4.75
C PHE A 89 -11.59 -33.97 -4.97
N ASP A 90 -11.40 -34.98 -4.13
CA ASP A 90 -10.37 -36.01 -4.29
C ASP A 90 -10.96 -37.19 -5.07
N VAL A 91 -10.47 -37.38 -6.30
CA VAL A 91 -10.89 -38.42 -7.24
C VAL A 91 -10.55 -39.83 -6.72
N VAL A 92 -9.46 -39.98 -5.97
CA VAL A 92 -9.01 -41.30 -5.50
C VAL A 92 -9.89 -41.80 -4.36
N ASN A 93 -10.23 -40.90 -3.44
CA ASN A 93 -11.04 -41.22 -2.26
C ASN A 93 -12.53 -40.93 -2.46
N ASN A 94 -12.92 -40.47 -3.64
CA ASN A 94 -14.26 -39.99 -4.00
C ASN A 94 -14.88 -39.06 -2.94
N LYS A 95 -14.05 -38.19 -2.33
CA LYS A 95 -14.44 -37.35 -1.19
C LYS A 95 -14.41 -35.87 -1.57
N LYS A 96 -15.49 -35.15 -1.28
CA LYS A 96 -15.57 -33.70 -1.40
C LYS A 96 -15.39 -33.05 -0.02
N ILE A 97 -14.52 -32.05 0.07
CA ILE A 97 -14.24 -31.29 1.30
C ILE A 97 -14.32 -29.80 0.96
N GLU A 98 -15.04 -29.05 1.78
CA GLU A 98 -15.16 -27.60 1.65
C GLU A 98 -14.22 -26.89 2.63
N TYR A 99 -13.61 -25.82 2.17
CA TYR A 99 -12.67 -24.99 2.92
C TYR A 99 -13.09 -23.53 2.85
N ASP A 100 -12.89 -22.80 3.95
CA ASP A 100 -13.21 -21.37 4.02
C ASP A 100 -12.31 -20.49 3.13
N SER A 101 -11.16 -21.01 2.71
CA SER A 101 -10.18 -20.27 1.90
C SER A 101 -9.34 -21.19 1.04
N ILE A 102 -8.89 -20.68 -0.10
CA ILE A 102 -7.83 -21.29 -0.91
C ILE A 102 -6.57 -21.57 -0.06
N ALA A 103 -6.25 -20.68 0.89
CA ALA A 103 -5.05 -20.83 1.73
C ALA A 103 -5.16 -22.02 2.70
N THR A 104 -6.34 -22.26 3.27
CA THR A 104 -6.55 -23.39 4.19
C THR A 104 -6.54 -24.71 3.44
N ALA A 105 -7.21 -24.78 2.28
CA ALA A 105 -7.15 -25.93 1.38
C ALA A 105 -5.71 -26.25 0.93
N ALA A 106 -4.97 -25.23 0.48
CA ALA A 106 -3.59 -25.34 0.06
C ALA A 106 -2.69 -25.89 1.17
N LYS A 107 -2.88 -25.42 2.41
CA LYS A 107 -2.12 -25.89 3.58
C LYS A 107 -2.41 -27.36 3.88
N SER A 108 -3.67 -27.78 3.89
CA SER A 108 -4.04 -29.17 4.17
C SER A 108 -3.57 -30.16 3.10
N LEU A 109 -3.43 -29.70 1.85
CA LEU A 109 -2.97 -30.53 0.73
C LEU A 109 -1.46 -30.41 0.47
N GLU A 110 -0.75 -29.56 1.21
CA GLU A 110 0.67 -29.22 0.99
C GLU A 110 0.96 -28.72 -0.43
N ILE A 111 0.04 -27.95 -1.01
CA ILE A 111 0.15 -27.36 -2.35
C ILE A 111 0.31 -25.84 -2.21
N LYS A 112 1.05 -25.20 -3.12
CA LYS A 112 1.12 -23.73 -3.17
C LYS A 112 -0.26 -23.14 -3.50
N PRO A 113 -0.77 -22.14 -2.76
CA PRO A 113 -2.08 -21.51 -3.03
C PRO A 113 -2.25 -21.01 -4.47
N ALA A 114 -1.16 -20.53 -5.08
CA ALA A 114 -1.14 -20.06 -6.47
C ALA A 114 -1.54 -21.14 -7.49
N ILE A 115 -1.27 -22.41 -7.20
CA ILE A 115 -1.66 -23.52 -8.10
C ILE A 115 -3.18 -23.64 -8.15
N ILE A 116 -3.82 -23.65 -6.98
CA ILE A 116 -5.27 -23.74 -6.85
C ILE A 116 -5.93 -22.51 -7.48
N LEU A 117 -5.39 -21.31 -7.20
CA LEU A 117 -5.87 -20.06 -7.80
C LEU A 117 -5.79 -20.08 -9.33
N ASN A 118 -4.64 -20.48 -9.88
CA ASN A 118 -4.44 -20.55 -11.33
C ASN A 118 -5.29 -21.64 -11.98
N TYR A 119 -5.51 -22.75 -11.28
CA TYR A 119 -6.41 -23.82 -11.73
C TYR A 119 -7.82 -23.28 -11.95
N ILE A 120 -8.35 -22.56 -10.96
CA ILE A 120 -9.68 -21.98 -11.02
C ILE A 120 -9.75 -20.84 -12.04
N ASN A 121 -8.77 -19.93 -12.06
CA ASN A 121 -8.77 -18.80 -13.00
C ASN A 121 -8.67 -19.26 -14.46
N ARG A 122 -8.09 -20.44 -14.71
CA ARG A 122 -8.01 -21.07 -16.03
C ARG A 122 -9.20 -21.99 -16.33
N ASN A 123 -10.18 -22.09 -15.44
CA ASN A 123 -11.35 -22.98 -15.55
C ASN A 123 -10.95 -24.43 -15.91
N GLN A 124 -9.91 -24.95 -15.27
CA GLN A 124 -9.43 -26.31 -15.56
C GLN A 124 -10.42 -27.37 -15.06
N ILE A 125 -10.66 -28.37 -15.90
CA ILE A 125 -11.54 -29.52 -15.60
C ILE A 125 -10.71 -30.76 -15.25
N LYS A 126 -9.51 -30.87 -15.84
CA LYS A 126 -8.62 -32.03 -15.66
C LYS A 126 -8.05 -32.04 -14.24
N PRO A 127 -8.10 -33.15 -13.50
CA PRO A 127 -7.63 -33.16 -12.12
C PRO A 127 -6.14 -32.80 -11.99
N TYR A 128 -5.84 -31.91 -11.05
CA TYR A 128 -4.48 -31.60 -10.66
C TYR A 128 -3.79 -32.85 -10.09
N LYS A 129 -2.60 -33.18 -10.61
CA LYS A 129 -1.87 -34.42 -10.32
C LYS A 129 -2.73 -35.69 -10.46
N LYS A 130 -3.73 -35.68 -11.35
CA LYS A 130 -4.71 -36.79 -11.53
C LYS A 130 -5.49 -37.14 -10.24
N ARG A 131 -5.54 -36.23 -9.25
CA ARG A 131 -6.13 -36.50 -7.94
C ARG A 131 -7.15 -35.46 -7.50
N TYR A 132 -6.84 -34.17 -7.63
CA TYR A 132 -7.66 -33.11 -7.03
C TYR A 132 -8.33 -32.25 -8.09
N ILE A 133 -9.64 -32.03 -7.93
CA ILE A 133 -10.40 -31.03 -8.71
C ILE A 133 -10.80 -29.92 -7.76
N PHE A 134 -10.59 -28.68 -8.20
CA PHE A 134 -10.87 -27.47 -7.42
C PHE A 134 -12.02 -26.70 -8.06
N SER A 135 -13.03 -26.36 -7.27
CA SER A 135 -14.13 -25.49 -7.71
C SER A 135 -14.46 -24.45 -6.65
N LYS A 136 -14.87 -23.27 -7.11
CA LYS A 136 -15.43 -22.23 -6.23
C LYS A 136 -16.78 -22.69 -5.69
N VAL A 137 -17.06 -22.30 -4.45
CA VAL A 137 -18.35 -22.45 -3.78
C VAL A 137 -19.11 -21.14 -3.88
#